data_AF-G4ZT03-F1
#
_entry.id   AF-G4ZT03-F1
#
_cell.length_a   1.000
_cell.length_b   1.000
_cell.length_c   1.000
_cell.angle_alpha   90.00
_cell.angle_beta   90.00
_cell.angle_gamma   90.00
#
_symmetry.space_group_name_H-M   'P 1'
#
loop_
_entity.id
_entity.type
_entity.pdbx_description
1 polymer ?
#
loop_
_entity_poly.entity_id
_entity_poly.type
_entity_poly.pdbx_seq_one_letter_code
_entity_poly.pdbx_strand_id
1 'polypeptide(L)'
;MPKHSGTTNYSTADVDRLLTLVKKMLPLGRDEWERLAMTYNANRPRGSPERDFESLRRKFKVLHSTRKPTGVQETPPPPLIKKAKEVKRAIDDKANVVEMDDEADNDQPD
;
A
#
# COMPACT_ATOMS: atom_id res chain seq x y z
N MET A 1 6.24 -8.52 -28.35
CA MET A 1 6.08 -7.79 -27.08
C MET A 1 6.32 -8.78 -25.94
N PRO A 2 7.22 -8.49 -24.98
CA PRO A 2 7.63 -9.49 -24.00
C PRO A 2 6.47 -9.80 -23.06
N LYS A 3 6.26 -11.10 -22.88
CA LYS A 3 5.20 -11.74 -22.12
C LYS A 3 5.27 -11.27 -20.67
N HIS A 4 4.13 -10.87 -20.10
CA HIS A 4 3.98 -10.71 -18.65
C HIS A 4 4.09 -12.10 -18.01
N SER A 5 5.33 -12.53 -17.81
CA SER A 5 5.69 -13.76 -17.12
C SER A 5 5.11 -13.70 -15.72
N GLY A 6 4.14 -14.59 -15.47
CA GLY A 6 3.72 -15.11 -14.17
C GLY A 6 3.61 -14.09 -13.04
N THR A 7 2.38 -13.87 -12.58
CA THR A 7 2.09 -13.42 -11.21
C THR A 7 3.00 -14.16 -10.23
N THR A 8 4.14 -13.57 -9.87
CA THR A 8 4.95 -14.12 -8.79
C THR A 8 4.11 -13.90 -7.56
N ASN A 9 3.54 -14.97 -7.03
CA ASN A 9 2.68 -14.88 -5.87
C ASN A 9 3.48 -14.24 -4.73
N TYR A 10 2.99 -13.10 -4.23
CA TYR A 10 3.58 -12.43 -3.09
C TYR A 10 3.54 -13.41 -1.92
N SER A 11 4.71 -13.77 -1.40
CA SER A 11 4.79 -14.62 -0.21
C SER A 11 4.18 -13.89 0.98
N THR A 12 3.79 -14.61 2.03
CA THR A 12 3.35 -14.02 3.30
C THR A 12 4.36 -13.01 3.85
N ALA A 13 5.66 -13.29 3.69
CA ALA A 13 6.74 -12.37 4.06
C ALA A 13 6.74 -11.09 3.20
N ASP A 14 6.52 -11.20 1.88
CA ASP A 14 6.42 -10.05 0.99
C ASP A 14 5.21 -9.17 1.35
N VAL A 15 4.08 -9.80 1.65
CA VAL A 15 2.86 -9.10 2.08
C VAL A 15 3.07 -8.41 3.43
N ASP A 16 3.64 -9.09 4.42
CA ASP A 16 3.92 -8.47 5.72
C ASP A 16 4.89 -7.29 5.60
N ARG A 17 5.91 -7.43 4.76
CA ARG A 17 6.87 -6.36 4.47
C ARG A 17 6.19 -5.16 3.82
N LEU A 18 5.38 -5.40 2.80
CA LEU A 18 4.60 -4.34 2.15
C LEU A 18 3.75 -3.62 3.19
N LEU A 19 2.98 -4.35 4.01
CA LEU A 19 2.14 -3.75 5.06
C LEU A 19 2.95 -2.95 6.08
N THR A 20 4.14 -3.42 6.46
CA THR A 20 5.02 -2.74 7.40
C THR A 20 5.55 -1.42 6.82
N LEU A 21 5.96 -1.40 5.55
CA LEU A 21 6.41 -0.18 4.88
C LEU A 21 5.25 0.81 4.69
N VAL A 22 4.08 0.33 4.29
CA VAL A 22 2.89 1.16 4.12
C VAL A 22 2.47 1.75 5.48
N LYS A 23 2.52 0.98 6.57
CA LYS A 23 2.25 1.48 7.94
C LYS A 23 3.22 2.58 8.35
N LYS A 24 4.50 2.46 7.98
CA LYS A 24 5.56 3.40 8.36
C LYS A 24 5.51 4.70 7.56
N MET A 25 5.23 4.62 6.26
CA MET A 25 5.26 5.79 5.37
C MET A 25 3.88 6.43 5.19
N LEU A 26 2.80 5.66 5.38
CA LEU A 26 1.42 6.06 5.12
C LEU A 26 1.29 6.80 3.77
N PRO A 27 1.62 6.13 2.65
CA PRO A 27 1.67 6.78 1.35
C PRO A 27 0.28 7.21 0.88
N LEU A 28 0.10 8.53 0.72
CA LEU A 28 -1.09 9.18 0.20
C LEU A 28 -0.98 9.36 -1.33
N GLY A 29 0.19 9.80 -1.80
CA GLY A 29 0.46 10.16 -3.20
C GLY A 29 1.38 9.22 -3.96
N ARG A 30 1.47 9.41 -5.29
CA ARG A 30 2.33 8.62 -6.18
C ARG A 30 3.79 8.64 -5.71
N ASP A 31 4.32 9.80 -5.37
CA ASP A 31 5.71 9.99 -4.96
C ASP A 31 6.05 9.19 -3.69
N GLU A 32 5.14 9.15 -2.71
CA GLU A 32 5.32 8.34 -1.51
C GLU A 32 5.28 6.84 -1.81
N TRP A 33 4.43 6.41 -2.76
CA TRP A 33 4.43 5.02 -3.25
C TRP A 33 5.72 4.67 -3.99
N GLU A 34 6.28 5.58 -4.77
CA GLU A 34 7.55 5.40 -5.48
C GLU A 34 8.72 5.25 -4.49
N ARG A 35 8.77 6.10 -3.47
CA ARG A 35 9.76 6.01 -2.38
C ARG A 35 9.62 4.72 -1.57
N LEU A 36 8.39 4.26 -1.36
CA LEU A 36 8.12 2.96 -0.74
C LEU A 36 8.66 1.81 -1.60
N ALA A 37 8.44 1.85 -2.91
CA ALA A 37 8.95 0.85 -3.85
C ALA A 37 10.48 0.81 -3.86
N MET A 38 11.15 1.97 -3.88
CA MET A 38 12.60 2.06 -3.73
C MET A 38 13.07 1.39 -2.43
N THR A 39 12.39 1.65 -1.31
CA THR A 39 12.73 1.04 -0.01
C THR A 39 12.49 -0.47 0.00
N TYR A 40 11.41 -0.92 -0.65
CA TYR A 40 11.09 -2.33 -0.80
C TYR A 40 12.15 -3.07 -1.62
N ASN A 41 12.56 -2.49 -2.75
CA ASN A 41 13.56 -3.04 -3.67
C ASN A 41 14.98 -2.97 -3.10
N ALA A 42 15.33 -1.90 -2.36
CA ALA A 42 16.65 -1.73 -1.75
C ALA A 42 16.98 -2.83 -0.72
N ASN A 43 15.96 -3.36 -0.05
CA ASN A 43 16.14 -4.41 0.96
C ASN A 43 15.75 -5.80 0.42
N ARG A 44 15.62 -5.98 -0.89
CA ARG A 44 15.17 -7.22 -1.52
C ARG A 44 16.22 -8.34 -1.39
N PRO A 45 15.80 -9.61 -1.20
CA PRO A 45 16.70 -10.74 -1.33
C PRO A 45 17.38 -10.75 -2.71
N ARG A 46 18.66 -11.15 -2.72
CA ARG A 46 19.46 -11.27 -3.94
C ARG A 46 18.78 -12.26 -4.89
N GLY A 47 18.33 -11.79 -6.05
CA GLY A 47 17.67 -12.63 -7.06
C GLY A 47 16.14 -12.58 -7.11
N SER A 48 15.43 -11.90 -6.19
CA SER A 48 13.99 -11.68 -6.40
C SER A 48 13.75 -10.73 -7.60
N PRO A 49 12.56 -10.57 -8.17
CA PRO A 49 12.33 -9.53 -9.18
C PRO A 49 12.11 -8.15 -8.52
N GLU A 50 12.51 -7.08 -9.19
CA GLU A 50 12.11 -5.73 -8.78
C GLU A 50 10.59 -5.56 -8.88
N ARG A 51 10.03 -4.75 -7.98
CA ARG A 51 8.60 -4.47 -7.92
C ARG A 51 8.35 -2.99 -8.15
N ASP A 52 7.54 -2.68 -9.15
CA ASP A 52 7.06 -1.33 -9.41
C ASP A 52 6.09 -0.88 -8.32
N PHE A 53 6.05 0.43 -8.07
CA PHE A 53 5.13 1.02 -7.10
C PHE A 53 3.67 0.72 -7.44
N GLU A 54 3.32 0.65 -8.72
CA GLU A 54 1.96 0.30 -9.17
C GLU A 54 1.57 -1.12 -8.77
N SER A 55 2.51 -2.07 -8.88
CA SER A 55 2.31 -3.46 -8.47
C SER A 55 2.09 -3.56 -6.95
N LEU A 56 2.89 -2.85 -6.16
CA LEU A 56 2.76 -2.81 -4.70
C LEU A 56 1.44 -2.14 -4.27
N ARG A 57 1.09 -1.00 -4.88
CA ARG A 57 -0.16 -0.28 -4.64
C ARG A 57 -1.37 -1.14 -4.99
N ARG A 58 -1.35 -1.80 -6.15
CA ARG A 58 -2.43 -2.72 -6.57
C ARG A 58 -2.57 -3.89 -5.60
N LYS A 59 -1.46 -4.49 -5.15
CA LYS A 59 -1.50 -5.57 -4.15
C LYS A 59 -2.09 -5.08 -2.83
N PHE A 60 -1.65 -3.93 -2.32
CA PHE A 60 -2.22 -3.32 -1.11
C PHE A 60 -3.71 -3.00 -1.26
N LYS A 61 -4.13 -2.54 -2.45
CA LYS A 61 -5.55 -2.32 -2.78
C LYS A 61 -6.36 -3.60 -2.64
N VAL A 62 -5.88 -4.69 -3.22
CA VAL A 62 -6.52 -6.01 -3.09
C VAL A 62 -6.59 -6.44 -1.62
N LEU A 63 -5.52 -6.30 -0.85
CA LEU A 63 -5.48 -6.73 0.56
C LEU A 63 -6.56 -6.07 1.43
N HIS A 64 -6.74 -4.75 1.33
CA HIS A 64 -7.74 -4.05 2.14
C HIS A 64 -9.15 -4.09 1.55
N SER A 65 -9.28 -4.24 0.23
CA SER A 65 -10.57 -4.34 -0.47
C SER A 65 -11.20 -5.73 -0.32
N THR A 66 -10.40 -6.77 -0.02
CA THR A 66 -10.89 -8.14 0.19
C THR A 66 -11.80 -8.20 1.44
N ARG A 67 -13.12 -8.11 1.22
CA ARG A 67 -14.15 -8.24 2.25
C ARG A 67 -14.51 -9.72 2.45
N LYS A 68 -13.81 -10.38 3.38
CA LYS A 68 -13.97 -11.82 3.74
C LYS A 68 -13.77 -12.76 2.53
N PRO A 69 -13.22 -13.96 2.73
CA PRO A 69 -12.82 -14.80 1.61
C PRO A 69 -14.05 -15.49 1.01
N THR A 70 -14.51 -15.03 -0.16
CA THR A 70 -15.40 -15.83 -1.01
C THR A 70 -14.52 -16.57 -2.00
N GLY A 71 -14.07 -17.77 -1.60
CA GLY A 71 -13.47 -18.75 -2.51
C GLY A 71 -11.95 -18.71 -2.60
N VAL A 72 -11.30 -19.61 -1.84
CA VAL A 72 -10.13 -20.45 -2.13
C VAL A 72 -8.99 -19.99 -3.08
N GLN A 73 -8.81 -18.71 -3.37
CA GLN A 73 -7.66 -18.23 -4.16
C GLN A 73 -6.76 -17.34 -3.31
N GLU A 74 -5.63 -17.91 -2.89
CA GLU A 74 -4.43 -17.23 -2.38
C GLU A 74 -4.69 -16.04 -1.45
N THR A 75 -5.66 -16.20 -0.56
CA THR A 75 -5.96 -15.18 0.44
C THR A 75 -4.86 -15.22 1.50
N PRO A 76 -4.18 -14.09 1.77
CA PRO A 76 -3.18 -14.06 2.82
C PRO A 76 -3.84 -14.34 4.16
N PRO A 77 -3.10 -14.93 5.12
CA PRO A 77 -3.64 -15.36 6.39
C PRO A 77 -4.42 -14.23 7.10
N PRO A 78 -5.50 -14.56 7.82
CA PRO A 78 -6.34 -13.62 8.55
C PRO A 78 -5.62 -12.49 9.33
N PRO A 79 -4.47 -12.73 10.02
CA PRO A 79 -3.71 -11.65 10.68
C PRO A 79 -3.23 -10.54 9.72
N LEU A 80 -2.80 -10.88 8.50
CA LEU A 80 -2.33 -9.89 7.53
C LEU A 80 -3.48 -9.03 6.99
N ILE A 81 -4.66 -9.60 6.82
CA ILE A 81 -5.86 -8.84 6.42
C ILE A 81 -6.25 -7.83 7.49
N LYS A 82 -6.19 -8.21 8.79
CA LYS A 82 -6.42 -7.28 9.90
C LYS A 82 -5.40 -6.14 9.89
N LYS A 83 -4.11 -6.47 9.75
CA LYS A 83 -3.02 -5.48 9.65
C LYS A 83 -3.22 -4.54 8.46
N ALA A 84 -3.62 -5.06 7.29
CA ALA A 84 -3.92 -4.23 6.12
C ALA A 84 -5.05 -3.22 6.35
N LYS A 85 -6.13 -3.62 7.06
CA LYS A 85 -7.24 -2.74 7.41
C LYS A 85 -6.85 -1.67 8.42
N GLU A 86 -6.06 -2.04 9.42
CA GLU A 86 -5.52 -1.08 10.39
C GLU A 86 -4.63 -0.05 9.71
N VAL A 87 -3.74 -0.51 8.81
CA VAL A 87 -2.89 0.39 8.02
C VAL A 87 -3.72 1.29 7.13
N LYS A 88 -4.77 0.77 6.47
CA LYS A 88 -5.70 1.60 5.69
C LYS A 88 -6.33 2.70 6.55
N ARG A 89 -6.77 2.37 7.77
CA ARG A 89 -7.36 3.35 8.70
C ARG A 89 -6.33 4.41 9.11
N ALA A 90 -5.07 4.04 9.32
CA ALA A 90 -4.02 5.02 9.63
C ALA A 90 -3.71 5.95 8.46
N ILE A 91 -3.79 5.46 7.22
CA ILE A 91 -3.66 6.31 6.01
C ILE A 91 -4.84 7.29 5.93
N ASP A 92 -6.05 6.80 6.15
CA ASP A 92 -7.29 7.57 6.11
C ASP A 92 -7.31 8.66 7.20
N ASP A 93 -6.86 8.34 8.41
CA ASP A 93 -6.70 9.28 9.52
C ASP A 93 -5.67 10.37 9.21
N LYS A 94 -4.51 10.00 8.65
CA LYS A 94 -3.50 10.97 8.17
C LYS A 94 -4.07 11.86 7.05
N ALA A 95 -4.86 11.31 6.14
CA ALA A 95 -5.50 12.08 5.07
C ALA A 95 -6.55 13.06 5.63
N ASN A 96 -7.36 12.62 6.59
CA ASN A 96 -8.38 13.45 7.25
C ASN A 96 -7.76 14.60 8.07
N VAL A 97 -6.61 14.38 8.72
CA VAL A 97 -5.88 15.46 9.42
C VAL A 97 -5.36 16.52 8.45
N VAL A 98 -5.00 16.14 7.22
CA VAL A 98 -4.51 17.07 6.20
C VAL A 98 -5.63 17.95 5.63
N GLU A 99 -6.89 17.49 5.63
CA GLU A 99 -8.03 18.25 5.09
C GLU A 99 -8.55 19.36 6.04
N MET A 100 -8.03 19.48 7.27
CA MET A 100 -8.52 20.43 8.29
C MET A 100 -7.67 21.71 8.45
N ASP A 101 -6.70 21.97 7.57
CA ASP A 101 -5.77 23.13 7.67
C ASP A 101 -5.89 24.13 6.49
N ASP A 102 -6.96 24.06 5.68
CA ASP A 102 -7.19 24.93 4.51
C ASP A 102 -8.51 25.75 4.62
N GLU A 103 -8.82 26.28 5.80
CA GLU A 103 -9.93 27.25 5.98
C GLU A 103 -9.52 28.52 6.76
N ALA A 104 -8.31 29.03 6.52
CA ALA A 104 -7.89 30.33 7.06
C ALA A 104 -7.67 31.35 5.94
N ASP A 105 -8.68 32.24 5.83
CA ASP A 105 -8.60 33.62 5.35
C ASP A 105 -8.55 33.88 3.84
N ASN A 106 -9.71 34.27 3.31
CA ASN A 106 -9.74 35.42 2.41
C ASN A 106 -10.93 36.29 2.81
N ASP A 107 -10.71 37.10 3.84
CA ASP A 107 -11.50 38.28 4.16
C ASP A 107 -11.64 39.13 2.89
N GLN A 108 -12.87 39.33 2.40
CA GLN A 108 -13.11 40.28 1.33
C GLN A 108 -14.16 41.31 1.76
N PRO A 109 -13.73 42.48 2.26
CA PRO A 109 -14.51 43.70 2.25
C PRO A 109 -13.87 44.72 1.29
N ASP A 110 -14.49 44.90 0.12
CA ASP A 110 -14.91 46.22 -0.42
C ASP A 110 -15.84 45.99 -1.63
#